data_AF-A0A6P0SNN0-F1
#
_entry.id   AF-A0A6P0SNN0-F1
#
_cell.length_a   1.000
_cell.length_b   1.000
_cell.length_c   1.000
_cell.angle_alpha   90.00
_cell.angle_beta   90.00
_cell.angle_gamma   90.00
#
_symmetry.space_group_name_H-M   'P 1'
#
loop_
_entity.id
_entity.type
_entity.pdbx_description
1 polymer ?
#
loop_
_entity_poly.entity_id
_entity_poly.type
_entity_poly.pdbx_seq_one_letter_code
_entity_poly.pdbx_strand_id
1 'polypeptide(L)'
;MLSGKNLEISYESLKPLTPEAQLNYLKQQMETVNLLPPNSGIERVRGIVQTIKADELAFLSYLPRRGYQGRITLFRTSEVYQDELGMLDEIPTDPTWGWNQFSSQPVEVHVLETRLPCLVNLTFRY
;
A
#
# COMPACT_ATOMS: atom_id res chain seq x y z
N MET A 1 4.52 2.78 -0.25
CA MET A 1 5.33 4.01 -0.16
C MET A 1 4.43 5.24 0.01
N LEU A 2 4.74 6.15 0.93
CA LEU A 2 3.90 7.32 1.22
C LEU A 2 3.96 8.46 0.19
N SER A 3 4.99 8.51 -0.68
CA SER A 3 5.12 9.58 -1.68
C SER A 3 6.15 9.31 -2.80
N GLY A 4 6.71 8.10 -2.91
CA GLY A 4 7.83 7.82 -3.83
C GLY A 4 9.14 8.56 -3.49
N LYS A 5 9.19 9.26 -2.35
CA LYS A 5 10.42 9.87 -1.81
C LYS A 5 11.08 8.91 -0.84
N ASN A 6 12.39 8.75 -0.97
CA ASN A 6 13.19 7.99 -0.01
C ASN A 6 13.38 8.82 1.27
N LEU A 7 12.99 8.26 2.42
CA LEU A 7 13.17 8.89 3.73
C LEU A 7 14.53 8.56 4.35
N GLU A 8 15.32 7.68 3.73
CA GLU A 8 16.60 7.15 4.23
C GLU A 8 16.51 6.58 5.65
N ILE A 9 15.34 6.03 6.00
CA ILE A 9 15.08 5.39 7.28
C ILE A 9 15.32 3.89 7.13
N SER A 10 16.09 3.33 8.06
CA SER A 10 16.26 1.88 8.18
C SER A 10 15.69 1.37 9.50
N TYR A 11 15.39 0.08 9.56
CA TYR A 11 15.01 -0.56 10.81
C TYR A 11 16.10 -0.42 11.88
N GLU A 12 17.36 -0.62 11.50
CA GLU A 12 18.50 -0.52 12.41
C GLU A 12 18.70 0.89 12.98
N SER A 13 18.38 1.95 12.22
CA SER A 13 18.43 3.32 12.74
C SER A 13 17.30 3.62 13.73
N LEU A 14 16.14 2.94 13.62
CA LEU A 14 14.99 3.14 14.51
C LEU A 14 15.02 2.26 15.76
N LYS A 15 15.53 1.03 15.64
CA LYS A 15 15.52 0.00 16.68
C LYS A 15 16.04 0.44 18.06
N PRO A 16 17.14 1.22 18.19
CA PRO A 16 17.62 1.63 19.50
C PRO A 16 16.83 2.79 20.14
N LEU A 17 15.94 3.45 19.38
CA LEU A 17 15.21 4.63 19.83
C LEU A 17 13.95 4.25 20.62
N THR A 18 13.58 5.08 21.59
CA THR A 18 12.26 4.97 22.23
C THR A 18 11.15 5.29 21.21
N PRO A 19 9.90 4.84 21.43
CA PRO A 19 8.80 5.10 20.49
C PRO A 19 8.61 6.59 20.18
N GLU A 20 8.77 7.46 21.18
CA GLU A 20 8.66 8.90 20.98
C GLU A 20 9.86 9.47 20.19
N ALA A 21 11.07 8.95 20.43
CA ALA A 21 12.25 9.33 19.65
C ALA A 21 12.17 8.84 18.19
N GLN A 22 11.56 7.67 17.93
CA GLN A 22 11.28 7.19 16.58
C GLN A 22 10.34 8.14 15.83
N LEU A 23 9.26 8.59 16.48
CA LEU A 23 8.32 9.54 15.87
C LEU A 23 8.96 10.89 15.56
N ASN A 24 9.80 11.39 16.46
CA ASN A 24 10.53 12.64 16.24
C ASN A 24 11.58 12.52 15.12
N TYR A 25 12.29 11.39 15.05
CA TYR A 25 13.21 11.11 13.94
C TYR A 25 12.48 11.03 12.60
N LEU A 26 11.37 10.30 12.53
CA LEU A 26 10.52 10.23 11.34
C LEU A 26 10.02 11.62 10.92
N LYS A 27 9.54 12.44 11.87
CA LYS A 27 9.14 13.83 11.61
C LYS A 27 10.25 14.61 10.91
N GLN A 28 11.46 14.57 11.45
CA GLN A 28 12.60 15.31 10.91
C GLN A 28 12.93 14.86 9.48
N GLN A 29 12.89 13.55 9.20
CA GLN A 29 13.13 13.05 7.85
C GLN A 29 12.04 13.52 6.87
N MET A 30 10.76 13.43 7.28
CA MET A 30 9.63 13.89 6.47
C MET A 30 9.68 15.39 6.16
N GLU A 31 10.11 16.23 7.12
CA GLU A 31 10.33 17.65 6.90
C GLU A 31 11.51 17.90 5.94
N THR A 32 12.61 17.16 6.09
CA THR A 32 13.82 17.28 5.25
C THR A 32 13.54 17.01 3.77
N VAL A 33 12.68 16.03 3.48
CA VAL A 33 12.28 15.71 2.10
C VAL A 33 11.03 16.46 1.62
N ASN A 34 10.55 17.45 2.38
CA ASN A 34 9.36 18.25 2.08
C ASN A 34 8.06 17.42 1.93
N LEU A 35 7.91 16.34 2.71
CA LEU A 35 6.63 15.63 2.86
C LEU A 35 5.75 16.26 3.94
N LEU A 36 6.35 16.96 4.88
CA LEU A 36 5.66 17.77 5.88
C LEU A 36 6.17 19.21 5.81
N PRO A 37 5.29 20.22 6.01
CA PRO A 37 5.73 21.58 6.25
C PRO A 37 6.70 21.65 7.45
N PRO A 38 7.66 22.58 7.44
CA PRO A 38 8.55 22.77 8.58
C PRO A 38 7.75 23.14 9.84
N ASN A 39 8.21 22.66 11.00
CA ASN A 39 7.56 22.83 12.30
C ASN A 39 6.17 22.18 12.38
N SER A 40 5.94 21.10 11.66
CA SER A 40 4.70 20.34 11.77
C SER A 40 4.53 19.78 13.19
N GLY A 41 3.31 19.74 13.72
CA GLY A 41 3.05 19.14 15.03
C GLY A 41 3.30 17.63 15.02
N ILE A 42 3.85 17.08 16.11
CA ILE A 42 4.14 15.64 16.24
C ILE A 42 2.88 14.76 16.09
N GLU A 43 1.71 15.29 16.48
CA GLU A 43 0.43 14.59 16.34
C GLU A 43 0.08 14.25 14.89
N ARG A 44 0.53 15.06 13.92
CA ARG A 44 0.33 14.75 12.50
C ARG A 44 1.11 13.49 12.10
N VAL A 45 2.35 13.36 12.56
CA VAL A 45 3.19 12.18 12.29
C VAL A 45 2.60 10.95 12.97
N ARG A 46 2.16 11.12 14.22
CA ARG A 46 1.49 10.06 14.98
C ARG A 46 0.24 9.55 14.26
N GLY A 47 -0.61 10.46 13.77
CA GLY A 47 -1.80 10.11 13.01
C GLY A 47 -1.48 9.32 11.74
N ILE A 48 -0.48 9.77 10.96
CA ILE A 48 -0.03 9.06 9.75
C ILE A 48 0.43 7.63 10.09
N VAL A 49 1.30 7.47 11.09
CA VAL A 49 1.80 6.15 11.52
C VAL A 49 0.65 5.25 11.99
N GLN A 50 -0.31 5.80 12.72
CA GLN A 50 -1.47 5.03 13.17
C GLN A 50 -2.36 4.58 12.00
N THR A 51 -2.61 5.46 11.02
CA THR A 51 -3.38 5.11 9.83
C THR A 51 -2.70 3.99 9.03
N ILE A 52 -1.39 4.07 8.81
CA ILE A 52 -0.65 3.03 8.07
C ILE A 52 -0.72 1.71 8.82
N LYS A 53 -0.48 1.69 10.13
CA LYS A 53 -0.57 0.46 10.93
C LYS A 53 -1.99 -0.13 10.91
N ALA A 54 -3.02 0.71 10.98
CA ALA A 54 -4.40 0.26 10.93
C ALA A 54 -4.74 -0.34 9.56
N ASP A 55 -4.27 0.28 8.47
CA ASP A 55 -4.44 -0.20 7.11
C ASP A 55 -3.72 -1.54 6.88
N GLU A 56 -2.46 -1.66 7.32
CA GLU A 56 -1.70 -2.92 7.26
C GLU A 56 -2.36 -4.04 8.05
N LEU A 57 -2.82 -3.75 9.28
CA LEU A 57 -3.54 -4.73 10.10
C LEU A 57 -4.86 -5.15 9.45
N ALA A 58 -5.60 -4.21 8.88
CA ALA A 58 -6.84 -4.51 8.15
C ALA A 58 -6.55 -5.39 6.93
N PHE A 59 -5.52 -5.06 6.15
CA PHE A 59 -5.09 -5.83 4.99
C PHE A 59 -4.70 -7.27 5.37
N LEU A 60 -3.85 -7.45 6.39
CA LEU A 60 -3.37 -8.77 6.83
C LEU A 60 -4.46 -9.65 7.44
N SER A 61 -5.48 -9.05 8.04
CA SER A 61 -6.56 -9.78 8.73
C SER A 61 -7.83 -9.95 7.88
N TYR A 62 -7.89 -9.35 6.70
CA TYR A 62 -9.08 -9.39 5.86
C TYR A 62 -9.29 -10.76 5.20
N LEU A 63 -10.36 -11.44 5.61
CA LEU A 63 -10.83 -12.68 4.98
C LEU A 63 -12.25 -12.48 4.45
N PRO A 64 -12.46 -12.46 3.12
CA PRO A 64 -13.79 -12.35 2.52
C PRO A 64 -14.70 -13.52 2.94
N ARG A 65 -15.83 -13.23 3.60
CA ARG A 65 -16.75 -14.27 4.10
C ARG A 65 -17.63 -14.89 3.02
N ARG A 66 -17.93 -14.16 1.95
CA ARG A 66 -18.77 -14.61 0.82
C ARG A 66 -18.25 -14.02 -0.48
N GLY A 67 -18.35 -14.81 -1.55
CA GLY A 67 -18.09 -14.32 -2.90
C GLY A 67 -19.10 -13.25 -3.32
N TYR A 68 -18.62 -12.28 -4.09
CA TYR A 68 -19.42 -11.27 -4.75
C TYR A 68 -20.28 -11.92 -5.85
N GLN A 69 -21.57 -11.63 -5.84
CA GLN A 69 -22.54 -12.25 -6.76
C GLN A 69 -22.58 -11.57 -8.14
N GLY A 70 -21.93 -10.42 -8.28
CA GLY A 70 -21.82 -9.70 -9.55
C GLY A 70 -20.54 -10.02 -10.30
N ARG A 71 -20.39 -9.39 -11.47
CA ARG A 71 -19.14 -9.41 -12.25
C ARG A 71 -18.13 -8.44 -11.64
N ILE A 72 -16.88 -8.87 -11.56
CA ILE A 72 -15.76 -7.98 -11.22
C ILE A 72 -15.07 -7.59 -12.52
N THR A 73 -14.83 -6.29 -12.70
CA THR A 73 -13.97 -5.76 -13.77
C THR A 73 -12.65 -5.29 -13.16
N LEU A 74 -11.56 -5.95 -13.53
CA LEU A 74 -10.20 -5.71 -13.06
C LEU A 74 -9.42 -4.90 -14.10
N PHE A 75 -9.02 -3.69 -13.75
CA PHE A 75 -8.03 -2.92 -14.50
C PHE A 75 -6.65 -3.17 -13.90
N ARG A 76 -5.73 -3.67 -14.71
CA ARG A 76 -4.35 -3.94 -14.27
C ARG A 76 -3.33 -3.43 -15.30
N THR A 77 -2.12 -3.13 -14.84
CA THR A 77 -0.99 -2.82 -15.72
C THR A 77 -0.36 -4.10 -16.27
N SER A 78 0.33 -4.00 -17.41
CA SER A 78 1.07 -5.14 -17.99
C SER A 78 2.29 -5.52 -17.16
N GLU A 79 2.90 -4.55 -16.47
CA GLU A 79 3.98 -4.75 -15.51
C GLU A 79 3.39 -4.87 -14.10
N VAL A 80 3.80 -5.89 -13.35
CA VAL A 80 3.42 -6.05 -11.95
C VAL A 80 4.43 -5.29 -11.09
N TYR A 81 3.96 -4.36 -10.29
CA TYR A 81 4.79 -3.67 -9.31
C TYR A 81 5.22 -4.68 -8.24
N GLN A 82 6.50 -5.04 -8.26
CA GLN A 82 7.14 -5.73 -7.14
C GLN A 82 7.52 -4.65 -6.14
N ASP A 83 7.00 -4.76 -4.92
CA ASP A 83 7.46 -3.86 -3.88
C ASP A 83 8.87 -4.26 -3.42
N GLU A 84 9.67 -3.27 -3.05
CA GLU A 84 11.05 -3.50 -2.57
C GLU A 84 11.07 -4.27 -1.23
N LEU A 85 9.93 -4.40 -0.58
CA LEU A 85 9.74 -5.06 0.71
C LEU A 85 9.38 -6.55 0.59
N GLY A 86 9.15 -7.06 -0.63
CA GLY A 86 8.83 -8.47 -0.88
C GLY A 86 7.48 -8.91 -0.32
N MET A 87 6.54 -7.99 -0.07
CA MET A 87 5.22 -8.34 0.47
C MET A 87 4.39 -9.14 -0.55
N LEU A 88 4.76 -9.04 -1.83
CA LEU A 88 4.25 -9.87 -2.92
C LEU A 88 5.41 -10.74 -3.43
N ASP A 89 5.75 -11.78 -2.67
CA ASP A 89 6.86 -12.70 -2.94
C ASP A 89 6.80 -13.32 -4.37
N GLU A 90 5.61 -13.45 -4.95
CA GLU A 90 5.41 -13.98 -6.30
C GLU A 90 4.45 -13.12 -7.13
N ILE A 91 4.85 -12.83 -8.37
CA ILE A 91 3.95 -12.27 -9.37
C ILE A 91 2.83 -13.30 -9.61
N PRO A 92 1.55 -12.97 -9.37
CA PRO A 92 0.50 -13.95 -9.55
C PRO A 92 0.44 -14.37 -11.03
N THR A 93 0.57 -15.67 -11.28
CA THR A 93 0.41 -16.25 -12.61
C THR A 93 -1.05 -16.19 -13.09
N ASP A 94 -1.98 -16.12 -12.15
CA ASP A 94 -3.40 -15.89 -12.41
C ASP A 94 -3.62 -14.47 -13.00
N PRO A 95 -4.11 -14.35 -14.24
CA PRO A 95 -4.39 -13.05 -14.87
C PRO A 95 -5.49 -12.25 -14.14
N THR A 96 -6.30 -12.90 -13.31
CA THR A 96 -7.32 -12.28 -12.46
C THR A 96 -6.80 -11.92 -11.07
N TRP A 97 -5.52 -12.17 -10.77
CA TRP A 97 -4.90 -11.93 -9.45
C TRP A 97 -5.71 -12.50 -8.27
N GLY A 98 -6.27 -13.70 -8.45
CA GLY A 98 -7.05 -14.38 -7.43
C GLY A 98 -8.49 -13.86 -7.29
N TRP A 99 -8.93 -12.85 -8.02
CA TRP A 99 -10.30 -12.34 -7.92
C TRP A 99 -11.36 -13.33 -8.41
N ASN A 100 -10.99 -14.27 -9.29
CA ASN A 100 -11.91 -15.26 -9.81
C ASN A 100 -12.48 -16.19 -8.71
N GLN A 101 -11.75 -16.41 -7.62
CA GLN A 101 -12.25 -17.22 -6.50
C GLN A 101 -13.33 -16.49 -5.67
N PHE A 102 -13.47 -15.17 -5.85
CA PHE A 102 -14.38 -14.32 -5.08
C PHE A 102 -15.53 -13.77 -5.90
N SER A 103 -15.69 -14.16 -7.17
CA SER A 103 -16.85 -13.78 -7.99
C SER A 103 -17.65 -15.01 -8.41
N SER A 104 -18.97 -14.87 -8.46
CA SER A 104 -19.85 -15.89 -9.05
C SER A 104 -19.90 -15.83 -10.59
N GLN A 105 -19.30 -14.81 -11.19
CA GLN A 105 -19.20 -14.63 -12.64
C GLN A 105 -17.73 -14.53 -13.05
N PRO A 106 -17.38 -14.85 -14.32
CA PRO A 106 -16.02 -14.64 -14.80
C PRO A 106 -15.55 -13.20 -14.62
N VAL A 107 -14.35 -13.02 -14.08
CA VAL A 107 -13.72 -11.71 -13.95
C VAL A 107 -13.33 -11.19 -15.33
N GLU A 108 -13.70 -9.94 -15.63
CA GLU A 108 -13.30 -9.25 -16.85
C GLU A 108 -11.99 -8.50 -16.59
N VAL A 109 -10.96 -8.72 -17.42
CA VAL A 109 -9.62 -8.13 -17.22
C VAL A 109 -9.29 -7.16 -18.35
N HIS A 110 -8.98 -5.92 -18.01
CA HIS A 110 -8.44 -4.92 -18.93
C HIS A 110 -6.99 -4.61 -18.55
N VAL A 111 -6.08 -4.92 -19.47
CA VAL A 111 -4.66 -4.58 -19.34
C VAL A 111 -4.43 -3.18 -19.88
N LEU A 112 -3.87 -2.29 -19.05
CA LEU A 112 -3.53 -0.92 -19.39
C LEU A 112 -2.02 -0.82 -19.70
N GLU A 113 -1.67 -0.10 -20.78
CA GLU A 113 -0.28 0.08 -21.23
C GLU A 113 0.52 1.11 -20.39
N THR A 114 -0.09 1.70 -19.36
CA THR A 114 0.56 2.75 -18.56
C THR A 114 1.45 2.17 -17.46
N ARG A 115 2.59 2.84 -17.25
CA ARG A 115 3.61 2.48 -16.26
C ARG A 115 3.46 3.23 -14.93
N LEU A 116 2.35 3.95 -14.73
CA LEU A 116 2.21 4.80 -13.54
C LEU A 116 2.15 3.94 -12.26
N PRO A 117 3.07 4.13 -11.31
CA PRO A 117 3.04 3.46 -10.00
C PRO A 117 1.83 3.89 -9.13
N CYS A 118 1.01 4.82 -9.62
CA CYS A 118 -0.13 5.40 -8.91
C CYS A 118 -1.47 4.72 -9.21
N LEU A 119 -1.53 3.77 -10.16
CA LEU A 119 -2.70 2.91 -10.27
C LEU A 119 -2.63 1.85 -9.16
N VAL A 120 -3.07 2.26 -7.97
CA VAL A 120 -3.57 1.30 -6.98
C VAL A 120 -4.72 0.59 -7.67
N ASN A 121 -4.53 -0.70 -7.98
CA ASN A 121 -5.44 -1.54 -8.75
C ASN A 121 -6.92 -1.25 -8.44
N LEU A 122 -7.58 -0.51 -9.34
CA LEU A 122 -8.95 -0.06 -9.13
C LEU A 122 -9.89 -1.22 -9.46
N THR A 123 -10.49 -1.79 -8.41
CA THR A 123 -11.59 -2.74 -8.56
C THR A 123 -12.89 -1.94 -8.54
N PHE A 124 -13.52 -1.76 -9.71
CA PHE A 124 -14.84 -1.15 -9.77
C PHE A 124 -15.91 -2.23 -9.57
N ARG A 125 -16.84 -1.97 -8.64
CA ARG A 125 -18.05 -2.77 -8.44
C ARG A 125 -19.19 -2.03 -9.15
N TYR A 126 -19.80 -2.66 -10.15
CA TYR A 126 -21.01 -2.15 -10.80
C TYR A 126 -22.21 -3.03 -10.44
#